data_AF-A0A820SQJ0-F1
#
_entry.id   AF-A0A820SQJ0-F1
#
_cell.length_a   1.000
_cell.length_b   1.000
_cell.length_c   1.000
_cell.angle_alpha   90.00
_cell.angle_beta   90.00
_cell.angle_gamma   90.00
#
_symmetry.space_group_name_H-M   'P 1'
#
loop_
_entity.id
_entity.type
_entity.pdbx_description
1 polymer ?
#
loop_
_entity_poly.entity_id
_entity_poly.type
_entity_poly.pdbx_seq_one_letter_code
_entity_poly.pdbx_strand_id
1 'polypeptide(L)'
;FTITTWFRIDPVANGVIEKEKPYLYWFCTSKGHGYTAHFVGNCLVISCSKLKEKAFQHCIQYEFKPREWYMITFAHQYQRWAKSSIHCYINGQLVSNAYFPWSIESGDLFDKCYIGCTPDRNDLTSFSGQLSTFYLFSLDLEP
;
A
#
# COMPACT_ATOMS: atom_id res chain seq x y z
N PHE A 1 -3.18 5.93 11.29
CA PHE A 1 -1.86 5.26 11.33
C PHE A 1 -1.10 5.64 10.09
N THR A 2 0.23 5.63 10.12
CA THR A 2 1.06 6.02 8.99
C THR A 2 2.11 4.96 8.72
N ILE A 3 2.21 4.51 7.48
CA ILE A 3 3.31 3.65 7.00
C ILE A 3 4.26 4.53 6.21
N THR A 4 5.56 4.48 6.50
CA THR A 4 6.57 5.12 5.64
C THR A 4 7.76 4.20 5.40
N THR A 5 8.22 4.15 4.16
CA THR A 5 9.37 3.34 3.79
C THR A 5 10.11 3.94 2.60
N TRP A 6 11.38 3.57 2.49
CA TRP A 6 12.18 3.81 1.30
C TRP A 6 12.22 2.54 0.46
N PHE A 7 11.96 2.67 -0.84
CA PHE A 7 12.09 1.58 -1.80
C PHE A 7 12.83 2.00 -3.05
N ARG A 8 13.41 1.00 -3.73
CA ARG A 8 13.99 1.10 -5.07
C ARG A 8 13.59 -0.15 -5.85
N ILE A 9 12.80 0.02 -6.91
CA ILE A 9 12.30 -1.09 -7.72
C ILE A 9 13.38 -1.54 -8.70
N ASP A 10 13.52 -2.84 -8.90
CA ASP A 10 14.32 -3.36 -10.01
C ASP A 10 13.55 -3.24 -11.34
N PRO A 11 14.26 -3.20 -12.50
CA PRO A 11 13.59 -3.19 -13.80
C PRO A 11 12.76 -4.47 -13.98
N VAL A 12 11.55 -4.32 -14.50
CA VAL A 12 10.68 -5.46 -14.78
C VAL A 12 11.32 -6.31 -15.88
N ALA A 13 11.53 -7.60 -15.62
CA ALA A 13 11.98 -8.54 -16.64
C ALA A 13 10.83 -8.84 -17.62
N ASN A 14 11.13 -8.87 -18.92
CA ASN A 14 10.17 -8.92 -20.03
C ASN A 14 8.94 -9.85 -19.84
N GLY A 15 7.77 -9.38 -20.29
CA GLY A 15 6.66 -10.21 -20.80
C GLY A 15 5.49 -10.53 -19.86
N VAL A 16 5.60 -10.33 -18.55
CA VAL A 16 4.57 -10.74 -17.55
C VAL A 16 3.96 -9.57 -16.78
N ILE A 17 4.31 -8.33 -17.14
CA ILE A 17 3.95 -7.08 -16.43
C ILE A 17 2.46 -6.97 -16.09
N GLU A 18 1.56 -7.39 -16.99
CA GLU A 18 0.12 -7.30 -16.77
C GLU A 18 -0.41 -8.28 -15.71
N LYS A 19 0.31 -9.38 -15.46
CA LYS A 19 -0.08 -10.41 -14.49
C LYS A 19 0.57 -10.21 -13.13
N GLU A 20 1.70 -9.52 -13.07
CA GLU A 20 2.42 -9.24 -11.83
C GLU A 20 1.72 -8.17 -11.01
N LYS A 21 1.68 -8.39 -9.68
CA LYS A 21 1.21 -7.44 -8.68
C LYS A 21 2.15 -7.45 -7.48
N PRO A 22 3.40 -6.97 -7.63
CA PRO A 22 4.37 -7.00 -6.53
C PRO A 22 3.85 -6.14 -5.37
N TYR A 23 3.74 -6.72 -4.17
CA TYR A 23 3.23 -6.00 -3.00
C TYR A 23 4.35 -5.27 -2.29
N LEU A 24 4.19 -3.97 -2.06
CA LEU A 24 5.05 -3.21 -1.15
C LEU A 24 4.74 -3.60 0.30
N TYR A 25 3.45 -3.64 0.66
CA TYR A 25 3.00 -4.14 1.95
C TYR A 25 1.59 -4.77 1.89
N TRP A 26 1.34 -5.64 2.86
CA TRP A 26 0.04 -6.25 3.15
C TRP A 26 -0.23 -6.15 4.65
N PHE A 27 -1.15 -5.27 5.05
CA PHE A 27 -1.46 -5.01 6.45
C PHE A 27 -2.94 -5.26 6.73
N CYS A 28 -3.25 -6.43 7.29
CA CYS A 28 -4.61 -6.94 7.40
C CYS A 28 -4.86 -7.64 8.74
N THR A 29 -6.13 -7.84 9.05
CA THR A 29 -6.59 -8.79 10.07
C THR A 29 -6.58 -10.21 9.51
N SER A 30 -6.60 -11.21 10.38
CA SER A 30 -6.74 -12.63 10.05
C SER A 30 -8.05 -12.94 9.30
N LYS A 31 -9.05 -12.05 9.39
CA LYS A 31 -10.32 -12.11 8.65
C LYS A 31 -10.22 -11.49 7.25
N GLY A 32 -9.08 -10.93 6.87
CA GLY A 32 -8.83 -10.33 5.55
C GLY A 32 -9.25 -8.86 5.42
N HIS A 33 -9.55 -8.17 6.53
CA HIS A 33 -9.80 -6.73 6.51
C HIS A 33 -8.49 -5.97 6.56
N GLY A 34 -8.26 -5.02 5.67
CA GLY A 34 -7.09 -4.17 5.80
C GLY A 34 -6.71 -3.41 4.55
N TYR A 35 -5.45 -2.99 4.56
CA TYR A 35 -4.86 -2.14 3.56
C TYR A 35 -3.68 -2.83 2.91
N THR A 36 -3.59 -2.73 1.60
CA THR A 36 -2.46 -3.24 0.84
C THR A 36 -1.98 -2.18 -0.15
N ALA A 37 -0.72 -2.26 -0.52
CA ALA A 37 -0.19 -1.50 -1.64
C ALA A 37 0.63 -2.43 -2.54
N HIS A 38 0.29 -2.43 -3.83
CA HIS A 38 0.97 -3.25 -4.84
C HIS A 38 1.22 -2.44 -6.11
N PHE A 39 2.20 -2.85 -6.88
CA PHE A 39 2.50 -2.24 -8.17
C PHE A 39 1.62 -2.82 -9.28
N VAL A 40 1.25 -1.95 -10.21
CA VAL A 40 0.69 -2.31 -11.52
C VAL A 40 1.52 -1.55 -12.55
N GLY A 41 2.38 -2.28 -13.27
CA GLY A 41 3.50 -1.66 -13.97
C GLY A 41 4.39 -0.88 -12.99
N ASN A 42 4.62 0.40 -13.28
CA ASN A 42 5.43 1.28 -12.45
C ASN A 42 4.60 2.19 -11.52
N CYS A 43 3.29 2.02 -11.47
CA CYS A 43 2.40 2.80 -10.60
C CYS A 43 2.00 1.97 -9.38
N LEU A 44 1.71 2.65 -8.27
CA LEU A 44 1.27 1.97 -7.05
C LEU A 44 -0.25 2.07 -6.88
N VAL A 45 -0.87 0.94 -6.55
CA VAL A 45 -2.29 0.82 -6.24
C VAL A 45 -2.47 0.49 -4.77
N ILE A 46 -3.17 1.36 -4.06
CA ILE A 46 -3.62 1.10 -2.70
C ILE A 46 -4.97 0.39 -2.77
N SER A 47 -5.12 -0.68 -2.00
CA SER A 47 -6.41 -1.36 -1.84
C SER A 47 -6.87 -1.34 -0.39
N CYS A 48 -8.17 -1.14 -0.19
CA CYS A 48 -8.86 -1.29 1.08
C CYS A 48 -9.85 -2.44 0.93
N SER A 49 -9.62 -3.50 1.71
CA SER A 49 -10.38 -4.75 1.64
C SER A 49 -11.23 -4.94 2.88
N LYS A 50 -12.46 -5.39 2.67
CA LYS A 50 -13.40 -5.82 3.71
C LYS A 50 -14.00 -7.17 3.32
N LEU A 51 -14.26 -8.04 4.29
CA LEU A 51 -14.66 -9.42 4.05
C LEU A 51 -15.97 -9.44 3.26
N LYS A 52 -16.03 -10.28 2.22
CA LYS A 52 -17.19 -10.45 1.32
C LYS A 52 -17.58 -9.20 0.52
N GLU A 53 -16.79 -8.13 0.58
CA GLU A 53 -16.98 -6.93 -0.24
C GLU A 53 -15.89 -6.82 -1.30
N LYS A 54 -16.21 -6.20 -2.44
CA LYS A 54 -15.22 -5.88 -3.46
C LYS A 54 -14.24 -4.86 -2.87
N ALA A 55 -12.95 -5.13 -2.93
CA ALA A 55 -11.94 -4.19 -2.47
C ALA A 55 -12.04 -2.85 -3.23
N PHE A 56 -11.94 -1.75 -2.49
CA PHE A 56 -11.75 -0.44 -3.08
C PHE A 56 -10.29 -0.32 -3.50
N GLN A 57 -10.03 0.21 -4.69
CA GLN A 57 -8.69 0.40 -5.22
C GLN A 57 -8.49 1.85 -5.67
N HIS A 58 -7.33 2.39 -5.35
CA HIS A 58 -6.91 3.73 -5.75
C HIS A 58 -5.50 3.68 -6.33
N CYS A 59 -5.37 4.04 -7.60
CA CYS A 59 -4.07 4.13 -8.27
C CYS A 59 -3.47 5.51 -8.03
N ILE A 60 -2.26 5.55 -7.45
CA ILE A 60 -1.48 6.76 -7.32
C ILE A 60 -1.02 7.17 -8.72
N GLN A 61 -1.35 8.39 -9.13
CA GLN A 61 -0.98 8.97 -10.42
C GLN A 61 0.49 9.43 -10.42
N TYR A 62 1.40 8.51 -10.11
CA TYR A 62 2.84 8.71 -10.13
C TYR A 62 3.52 7.45 -10.65
N GLU A 63 4.34 7.63 -11.68
CA GLU A 63 5.11 6.55 -12.28
C GLU A 63 6.52 6.52 -11.67
N PHE A 64 6.83 5.44 -10.96
CA PHE A 64 8.15 5.25 -10.34
C PHE A 64 9.16 4.76 -11.37
N LYS A 65 10.36 5.36 -11.37
CA LYS A 65 11.44 4.89 -12.25
C LYS A 65 12.21 3.75 -11.58
N PRO A 66 12.51 2.66 -12.31
CA PRO A 66 13.39 1.64 -11.79
C PRO A 66 14.74 2.21 -11.40
N ARG A 67 15.38 1.60 -10.41
CA ARG A 67 16.73 1.92 -9.94
C ARG A 67 16.90 3.27 -9.23
N GLU A 68 15.83 4.00 -8.96
CA GLU A 68 15.82 5.21 -8.14
C GLU A 68 15.22 4.93 -6.75
N TRP A 69 15.70 5.65 -5.73
CA TRP A 69 15.15 5.57 -4.37
C TRP A 69 14.00 6.56 -4.20
N TYR A 70 12.89 6.07 -3.66
CA TYR A 70 11.74 6.88 -3.30
C TYR A 70 11.38 6.62 -1.83
N MET A 71 11.15 7.70 -1.08
CA MET A 71 10.41 7.61 0.17
C MET A 71 8.93 7.65 -0.17
N ILE A 72 8.17 6.68 0.31
CA ILE A 72 6.70 6.65 0.21
C ILE A 72 6.10 6.65 1.60
N THR A 73 5.09 7.48 1.80
CA THR A 73 4.34 7.58 3.05
C THR A 73 2.85 7.46 2.78
N PHE A 74 2.19 6.57 3.51
CA PHE A 74 0.74 6.35 3.50
C PHE A 74 0.18 6.79 4.85
N ALA A 75 -0.40 7.98 4.91
CA ALA A 75 -1.06 8.48 6.12
C ALA A 75 -2.54 8.13 6.05
N HIS A 76 -2.96 7.14 6.85
CA HIS A 76 -4.34 6.70 6.95
C HIS A 76 -5.08 7.47 8.04
N GLN A 77 -6.09 8.22 7.61
CA GLN A 77 -6.96 8.97 8.49
C GLN A 77 -8.30 8.25 8.62
N TYR A 78 -8.54 7.71 9.81
CA TYR A 78 -9.83 7.12 10.15
C TYR A 78 -10.81 8.21 10.56
N GLN A 79 -12.02 8.16 10.00
CA GLN A 79 -13.13 9.03 10.36
C GLN A 79 -14.34 8.17 10.66
N ARG A 80 -14.94 8.34 11.86
CA ARG A 80 -16.12 7.59 12.30
C ARG A 80 -17.41 8.12 11.68
N TRP A 81 -17.49 9.44 11.53
CA TRP A 81 -18.71 10.14 11.07
C TRP A 81 -18.56 10.74 9.66
N ALA A 82 -17.43 10.48 9.00
CA ALA A 82 -17.11 10.94 7.66
C ALA A 82 -16.35 9.84 6.90
N LYS A 83 -16.04 10.09 5.63
CA LYS A 83 -15.21 9.16 4.85
C LYS A 83 -13.80 9.15 5.41
N SER A 84 -13.29 7.95 5.68
CA SER A 84 -11.86 7.77 5.97
C SER A 84 -11.04 8.06 4.73
N SER A 85 -9.81 8.55 4.89
CA SER A 85 -8.93 8.90 3.78
C SER A 85 -7.54 8.29 3.91
N ILE A 86 -6.83 8.32 2.80
CA ILE A 86 -5.40 8.05 2.74
C ILE A 86 -4.72 9.17 1.96
N HIS A 87 -3.68 9.74 2.56
CA HIS A 87 -2.80 10.71 1.93
C HIS A 87 -1.49 10.02 1.58
N CYS A 88 -1.06 10.16 0.33
CA CYS A 88 0.15 9.53 -0.17
C CYS A 88 1.18 10.59 -0.48
N TYR A 89 2.36 10.46 0.14
CA TYR A 89 3.47 11.36 -0.07
C TYR A 89 4.63 10.62 -0.73
N ILE A 90 5.22 11.22 -1.75
CA ILE A 90 6.45 10.74 -2.38
C ILE A 90 7.53 11.78 -2.11
N ASN A 91 8.64 11.34 -1.49
CA ASN A 91 9.74 12.20 -1.06
C ASN A 91 9.25 13.42 -0.24
N GLY A 92 8.27 13.19 0.63
CA GLY A 92 7.66 14.22 1.49
C GLY A 92 6.63 15.11 0.80
N GLN A 93 6.42 15.00 -0.51
CA GLN A 93 5.43 15.79 -1.24
C GLN A 93 4.11 15.04 -1.41
N LEU A 94 2.99 15.69 -1.11
CA LEU A 94 1.66 15.11 -1.31
C LEU A 94 1.39 14.90 -2.80
N VAL A 95 1.18 13.65 -3.21
CA VAL A 95 0.91 13.29 -4.62
C VAL A 95 -0.49 12.77 -4.86
N SER A 96 -1.17 12.29 -3.81
CA SER A 96 -2.48 11.67 -3.97
C SER A 96 -3.29 11.69 -2.67
N ASN A 97 -4.59 11.92 -2.82
CA ASN A 97 -5.59 11.83 -1.76
C ASN A 97 -6.68 10.87 -2.22
N ALA A 98 -7.02 9.88 -1.41
CA ALA A 98 -8.13 8.98 -1.70
C ALA A 98 -9.07 8.87 -0.51
N TYR A 99 -10.36 8.80 -0.79
CA TYR A 99 -11.41 8.67 0.21
C TYR A 99 -12.04 7.29 0.08
N PHE A 100 -11.99 6.53 1.17
CA PHE A 100 -12.59 5.21 1.19
C PHE A 100 -14.12 5.34 1.32
N PRO A 101 -14.89 4.61 0.50
CA PRO A 101 -16.35 4.57 0.62
C PRO A 101 -16.83 3.95 1.93
N TRP A 102 -16.00 3.15 2.60
CA TRP A 102 -16.27 2.54 3.91
C TRP A 102 -15.05 2.65 4.82
N SER A 103 -15.30 2.70 6.13
CA SER A 103 -14.27 2.54 7.14
C SER A 103 -14.01 1.05 7.40
N ILE A 104 -12.75 0.70 7.70
CA ILE A 104 -12.45 -0.62 8.26
C ILE A 104 -12.74 -0.57 9.76
N GLU A 105 -14.03 -0.61 10.10
CA GLU A 105 -14.48 -0.86 11.47
C GLU A 105 -14.45 -2.37 11.73
N SER A 106 -13.27 -2.94 11.89
CA SER A 106 -13.17 -4.16 12.69
C SER A 106 -12.74 -3.73 14.08
N GLY A 107 -13.54 -4.04 15.11
CA GLY A 107 -13.03 -4.01 16.49
C GLY A 107 -11.83 -4.93 16.70
N ASP A 108 -11.45 -5.70 15.67
CA ASP A 108 -10.24 -6.50 15.58
C ASP A 108 -9.00 -5.64 15.27
N LEU A 109 -7.90 -5.93 15.94
CA LEU A 109 -6.58 -5.37 15.65
C LEU A 109 -6.00 -6.00 14.37
N PHE A 110 -5.21 -5.23 13.63
CA PHE A 110 -4.38 -5.78 12.57
C PHE A 110 -3.34 -6.74 13.17
N ASP A 111 -3.40 -8.00 12.78
CA ASP A 111 -2.58 -9.10 13.31
C ASP A 111 -1.71 -9.78 12.22
N LYS A 112 -1.76 -9.27 10.98
CA LYS A 112 -0.93 -9.71 9.85
C LYS A 112 -0.25 -8.53 9.16
N CYS A 113 1.07 -8.62 9.03
CA CYS A 113 1.89 -7.69 8.26
C CYS A 113 2.87 -8.49 7.40
N TYR A 114 2.83 -8.28 6.08
CA TYR A 114 3.83 -8.78 5.13
C TYR A 114 4.41 -7.59 4.39
N ILE A 115 5.74 -7.59 4.22
CA ILE A 115 6.48 -6.55 3.51
C ILE A 115 7.11 -7.21 2.30
N GLY A 116 6.91 -6.64 1.12
CA GLY A 116 7.47 -7.18 -0.12
C GLY A 116 6.78 -8.45 -0.64
N CYS A 117 5.71 -8.95 -0.01
CA CYS A 117 5.03 -10.18 -0.42
C CYS A 117 3.61 -10.26 0.15
N THR A 118 2.91 -11.32 -0.23
CA THR A 118 1.57 -11.68 0.24
C THR A 118 1.59 -12.98 1.06
N PRO A 119 0.53 -13.31 1.80
CA PRO A 119 0.47 -14.53 2.62
C PRO A 119 0.73 -15.84 1.85
N ASP A 120 0.35 -15.89 0.57
CA ASP A 120 0.48 -17.02 -0.34
C ASP A 120 1.89 -17.16 -0.95
N ARG A 121 2.76 -16.15 -0.81
CA ARG A 121 4.18 -16.17 -1.22
C ARG A 121 4.39 -16.65 -2.67
N ASN A 122 3.68 -16.01 -3.59
CA ASN A 122 3.79 -16.26 -5.03
C ASN A 122 4.80 -15.30 -5.67
N ASP A 123 5.54 -15.76 -6.68
CA ASP A 123 6.47 -14.92 -7.44
C ASP A 123 5.75 -13.76 -8.13
N LEU A 124 4.50 -13.97 -8.57
CA LEU A 124 3.68 -12.91 -9.19
C LEU A 124 3.31 -11.77 -8.23
N THR A 125 3.40 -11.98 -6.92
CA THR A 125 3.02 -11.00 -5.89
C THR A 125 4.21 -10.52 -5.06
N SER A 126 5.40 -11.06 -5.31
CA SER A 126 6.61 -10.75 -4.57
C SER A 126 7.29 -9.52 -5.17
N PHE A 127 7.68 -8.58 -4.31
CA PHE A 127 8.41 -7.38 -4.67
C PHE A 127 9.83 -7.72 -5.13
N SER A 128 10.23 -7.14 -6.26
CA SER A 128 11.59 -7.22 -6.78
C SER A 128 12.26 -5.85 -6.70
N GLY A 129 13.32 -5.77 -5.88
CA GLY A 129 14.03 -4.53 -5.62
C GLY A 129 14.63 -4.49 -4.21
N GLN A 130 14.84 -3.26 -3.73
CA GLN A 130 15.41 -2.99 -2.42
C GLN A 130 14.41 -2.23 -1.57
N LEU A 131 14.26 -2.67 -0.33
CA LEU A 131 13.54 -1.96 0.72
C LEU A 131 14.54 -1.55 1.79
N SER A 132 14.40 -0.34 2.31
CA SER A 132 15.14 0.12 3.49
C SER A 132 14.16 0.22 4.67
N THR A 133 14.40 1.12 5.62
CA THR A 133 13.60 1.29 6.83
C THR A 133 12.10 1.31 6.54
N PHE A 134 11.34 0.57 7.35
CA PHE A 134 9.88 0.53 7.33
C PHE A 134 9.38 0.97 8.70
N TYR A 135 8.70 2.11 8.75
CA TYR A 135 8.13 2.67 9.97
C TYR A 135 6.61 2.57 9.94
N LEU A 136 6.04 2.25 11.10
CA LEU A 136 4.61 2.28 11.35
C LEU A 136 4.33 3.17 12.55
N PHE A 137 3.56 4.23 12.34
CA PHE A 137 3.09 5.14 13.38
C PHE A 137 1.62 4.87 13.68
N SER A 138 1.23 4.91 14.95
CA SER A 138 -0.18 4.77 15.34
C SER A 138 -1.05 5.96 14.91
N LEU A 139 -0.43 7.10 14.59
CA LEU A 139 -1.09 8.35 14.22
C LEU A 139 -1.06 8.60 12.71
N ASP A 140 -1.98 9.45 12.25
CA ASP A 140 -1.86 10.16 10.98
C ASP A 140 -0.77 11.23 11.13
N LEU A 141 0.27 11.19 10.29
CA LEU A 141 1.34 12.18 10.30
C LEU A 141 1.03 13.29 9.31
N GLU A 142 1.03 14.52 9.81
CA GLU A 142 0.94 15.73 9.01
C GLU A 142 2.33 16.11 8.44
N PRO A 143 2.37 16.87 7.31
CA PRO A 143 3.61 17.29 6.66
C PRO A 143 4.57 18.10 7.53
#